data_AF-A0A830EVE0-F1
#
_entry.id   AF-A0A830EVE0-F1
#
_cell.length_a   1.000
_cell.length_b   1.000
_cell.length_c   1.000
_cell.angle_alpha   90.00
_cell.angle_beta   90.00
_cell.angle_gamma   90.00
#
_symmetry.space_group_name_H-M   'P 1'
#
loop_
_entity.id
_entity.type
_entity.pdbx_description
1 polymer ?
#
loop_
_entity_poly.entity_id
_entity_poly.type
_entity_poly.pdbx_seq_one_letter_code
_entity_poly.pdbx_strand_id
1 'polypeptide(L)'
;MIGELASLVVQTAPFVSIVILELLRPGFNRRLDLVLEEYDEVTLFDERQKTDIERFAAYSFDYENAMEHLELTLLALIVVFVGKLIAANARRTLVLTGILFVVSALVIVAVRYRTRSYFEALSPDRYWVEGQIAGHRYGKLVVVGSNLLVIVLIVVSEVF
;
A
#
# COMPACT_ATOMS: atom_id res chain seq x y z
N MET A 1 20.50 -23.77 0.06
CA MET A 1 20.82 -22.65 0.98
C MET A 1 21.11 -21.32 0.28
N ILE A 2 22.27 -21.08 -0.37
CA ILE A 2 22.55 -19.75 -0.97
C ILE A 2 21.59 -19.41 -2.12
N GLY A 3 21.26 -20.40 -2.98
CA GLY A 3 20.32 -20.21 -4.08
C GLY A 3 18.87 -19.95 -3.65
N GLU A 4 18.41 -20.58 -2.57
CA GLU A 4 17.06 -20.38 -2.01
C GLU A 4 16.93 -19.00 -1.35
N LEU A 5 17.97 -18.58 -0.61
CA LEU A 5 18.04 -17.23 -0.03
C LEU A 5 18.06 -16.15 -1.11
N ALA A 6 18.82 -16.36 -2.19
CA ALA A 6 18.85 -15.42 -3.32
C ALA A 6 17.48 -15.32 -4.00
N SER A 7 16.79 -16.45 -4.22
CA SER A 7 15.45 -16.49 -4.77
C SER A 7 14.45 -15.72 -3.89
N LEU A 8 14.47 -15.95 -2.57
CA LEU A 8 13.60 -15.27 -1.61
C LEU A 8 13.82 -13.75 -1.62
N VAL A 9 15.08 -13.31 -1.65
CA VAL A 9 15.44 -11.88 -1.70
C VAL A 9 14.90 -11.25 -2.99
N VAL A 10 15.06 -11.90 -4.14
CA VAL A 10 14.56 -11.39 -5.42
C VAL A 10 13.03 -11.27 -5.43
N GLN A 11 12.33 -12.27 -4.89
CA GLN A 11 10.86 -12.26 -4.84
C GLN A 11 10.30 -11.21 -3.88
N THR A 12 10.99 -10.93 -2.78
CA THR A 12 10.54 -9.95 -1.76
C THR A 12 11.00 -8.53 -2.03
N ALA A 13 12.06 -8.32 -2.83
CA ALA A 13 12.66 -7.02 -3.09
C ALA A 13 11.69 -5.94 -3.60
N PRO A 14 10.74 -6.20 -4.52
CA PRO A 14 9.78 -5.19 -4.96
C PRO A 14 8.91 -4.67 -3.81
N PHE A 15 8.41 -5.58 -2.96
CA PHE A 15 7.55 -5.23 -1.82
C PHE A 15 8.34 -4.50 -0.73
N VAL A 16 9.56 -4.94 -0.45
CA VAL A 16 10.47 -4.26 0.49
C VAL A 16 10.78 -2.85 -0.01
N SER A 17 11.01 -2.68 -1.32
CA SER A 17 11.25 -1.37 -1.92
C SER A 17 10.05 -0.45 -1.76
N ILE A 18 8.82 -0.94 -1.98
CA ILE A 18 7.60 -0.16 -1.75
C ILE A 18 7.48 0.25 -0.29
N VAL A 19 7.69 -0.68 0.66
CA VAL A 19 7.66 -0.36 2.09
C VAL A 19 8.69 0.72 2.45
N ILE A 20 9.93 0.57 1.99
CA ILE A 20 10.99 1.54 2.24
C ILE A 20 10.63 2.89 1.62
N LEU A 21 10.21 2.92 0.35
CA LEU A 21 9.84 4.16 -0.34
C LEU A 21 8.67 4.86 0.33
N GLU A 22 7.67 4.12 0.79
CA GLU A 22 6.49 4.66 1.45
C GLU A 22 6.82 5.14 2.88
N LEU A 23 7.68 4.41 3.61
CA LEU A 23 8.16 4.81 4.94
C LEU A 23 9.05 6.06 4.86
N LEU A 24 9.99 6.06 3.91
CA LEU A 24 10.95 7.14 3.72
C LEU A 24 10.36 8.33 3.01
N ARG A 25 9.23 8.19 2.26
CA ARG A 25 8.64 9.20 1.38
C ARG A 25 8.64 10.58 2.05
N PRO A 26 9.60 11.46 1.73
CA PRO A 26 9.62 12.81 2.21
C PRO A 26 9.14 13.67 1.03
N GLY A 27 7.84 13.91 0.90
CA GLY A 27 7.43 14.75 -0.24
C GLY A 27 6.00 14.75 -0.73
N PHE A 28 4.99 14.31 0.02
CA PHE A 28 3.64 14.80 -0.32
C PHE A 28 3.60 16.31 -0.04
N ASN A 29 3.98 16.72 1.18
CA ASN A 29 4.09 18.14 1.55
C ASN A 29 4.97 18.90 0.55
N ARG A 30 6.21 18.45 0.28
CA ARG A 30 7.10 19.15 -0.65
C ARG A 30 6.59 19.23 -2.11
N ARG A 31 5.84 18.24 -2.62
CA ARG A 31 5.23 18.33 -3.96
C ARG A 31 3.99 19.21 -3.97
N LEU A 32 3.19 19.12 -2.90
CA LEU A 32 2.03 19.97 -2.69
C LEU A 32 2.45 21.43 -2.57
N ASP A 33 3.51 21.70 -1.79
CA ASP A 33 4.15 23.01 -1.66
C ASP A 33 4.59 23.54 -3.02
N LEU A 34 5.24 22.72 -3.86
CA LEU A 34 5.65 23.12 -5.21
C LEU A 34 4.46 23.43 -6.15
N VAL A 35 3.39 22.63 -6.09
CA VAL A 35 2.17 22.89 -6.89
C VAL A 35 1.48 24.15 -6.38
N LEU A 36 1.37 24.32 -5.07
CA LEU A 36 0.76 25.51 -4.48
C LEU A 36 1.58 26.76 -4.76
N GLU A 37 2.91 26.69 -4.68
CA GLU A 37 3.83 27.79 -5.04
C GLU A 37 3.66 28.19 -6.52
N GLU A 38 3.43 27.23 -7.42
CA GLU A 38 3.13 27.48 -8.84
C GLU A 38 1.76 28.14 -9.07
N TYR A 39 0.77 27.88 -8.21
CA TYR A 39 -0.58 28.48 -8.27
C TYR A 39 -0.75 29.73 -7.37
N ASP A 40 0.19 29.99 -6.45
CA ASP A 40 0.14 31.13 -5.52
C ASP A 40 0.36 32.47 -6.24
N GLU A 41 1.09 32.45 -7.36
CA GLU A 41 1.27 33.65 -8.20
C GLU A 41 -0.01 34.05 -8.97
N VAL A 42 -1.04 33.19 -9.05
CA VAL A 42 -2.21 33.41 -9.91
C VAL A 42 -3.54 33.40 -9.14
N THR A 43 -3.60 32.85 -7.92
CA THR A 43 -4.88 32.63 -7.23
C THR A 43 -4.99 33.41 -5.91
N LEU A 44 -5.97 34.33 -5.84
CA LEU A 44 -6.33 35.17 -4.69
C LEU A 44 -6.97 34.37 -3.52
N PHE A 45 -6.42 33.22 -3.14
CA PHE A 45 -6.95 32.41 -2.03
C PHE A 45 -6.47 32.93 -0.67
N ASP A 46 -7.40 33.02 0.29
CA ASP A 46 -7.09 33.31 1.70
C ASP A 46 -6.36 32.12 2.35
N GLU A 47 -5.54 32.33 3.38
CA GLU A 47 -4.73 31.30 4.06
C GLU A 47 -5.57 30.09 4.49
N ARG A 48 -6.81 30.32 4.95
CA ARG A 48 -7.74 29.24 5.31
C ARG A 48 -8.10 28.36 4.11
N GLN A 49 -8.37 28.97 2.96
CA GLN A 49 -8.75 28.24 1.75
C GLN A 49 -7.58 27.40 1.22
N LYS A 50 -6.35 27.90 1.31
CA LYS A 50 -5.14 27.12 0.99
C LYS A 50 -5.02 25.89 1.88
N THR A 51 -5.23 26.06 3.19
CA THR A 51 -5.16 24.95 4.16
C THR A 51 -6.22 23.86 3.88
N ASP A 52 -7.43 24.26 3.49
CA ASP A 52 -8.51 23.32 3.16
C ASP A 52 -8.21 22.55 1.87
N ILE A 53 -7.64 23.23 0.85
CA ILE A 53 -7.19 22.62 -0.40
C ILE A 53 -6.06 21.62 -0.13
N GLU A 54 -5.08 21.98 0.71
CA GLU A 54 -3.97 21.10 1.09
C GLU A 54 -4.46 19.81 1.75
N ARG A 55 -5.39 19.94 2.70
CA ARG A 55 -5.98 18.78 3.39
C ARG A 55 -6.78 17.90 2.45
N PHE A 56 -7.56 18.50 1.55
CA PHE A 56 -8.32 17.77 0.54
C PHE A 56 -7.40 17.02 -0.45
N ALA A 57 -6.32 17.67 -0.89
CA ALA A 57 -5.34 17.07 -1.77
C ALA A 57 -4.61 15.90 -1.08
N ALA A 58 -4.19 16.08 0.18
CA ALA A 58 -3.57 15.01 0.97
C ALA A 58 -4.50 13.81 1.16
N TYR A 59 -5.77 14.09 1.43
CA TYR A 59 -6.81 13.08 1.60
C TYR A 59 -7.03 12.25 0.33
N SER A 60 -7.24 12.94 -0.80
CA SER A 60 -7.52 12.30 -2.10
C SER A 60 -6.33 11.48 -2.57
N PHE A 61 -5.12 12.03 -2.43
CA PHE A 61 -3.89 11.32 -2.75
C PHE A 61 -3.71 10.05 -1.92
N ASP A 62 -3.90 10.12 -0.60
CA ASP A 62 -3.75 8.94 0.25
C ASP A 62 -4.78 7.85 -0.08
N TYR A 63 -6.01 8.24 -0.43
CA TYR A 63 -7.04 7.31 -0.89
C TYR A 63 -6.64 6.62 -2.20
N GLU A 64 -6.30 7.40 -3.24
CA GLU A 64 -5.91 6.87 -4.55
C GLU A 64 -4.67 6.00 -4.45
N ASN A 65 -3.63 6.48 -3.76
CA ASN A 65 -2.38 5.74 -3.55
C ASN A 65 -2.63 4.42 -2.80
N ALA A 66 -3.48 4.41 -1.76
CA ALA A 66 -3.83 3.18 -1.04
C ALA A 66 -4.62 2.19 -1.92
N MET A 67 -5.55 2.69 -2.74
CA MET A 67 -6.34 1.84 -3.63
C MET A 67 -5.50 1.23 -4.76
N GLU A 68 -4.68 2.05 -5.42
CA GLU A 68 -3.77 1.60 -6.46
C GLU A 68 -2.80 0.54 -5.93
N HIS A 69 -2.19 0.77 -4.77
CA HIS A 69 -1.26 -0.19 -4.18
C HIS A 69 -1.95 -1.48 -3.75
N LEU A 70 -3.19 -1.44 -3.25
CA LEU A 70 -3.93 -2.68 -2.95
C LEU A 70 -4.22 -3.49 -4.21
N GLU A 71 -4.53 -2.84 -5.33
CA GLU A 71 -4.75 -3.50 -6.63
C GLU A 71 -3.45 -4.08 -7.20
N LEU A 72 -2.36 -3.31 -7.17
CA LEU A 72 -1.03 -3.77 -7.56
C LEU A 72 -0.55 -4.93 -6.67
N THR A 73 -0.80 -4.85 -5.36
CA THR A 73 -0.46 -5.93 -4.41
C THR A 73 -1.21 -7.21 -4.76
N LEU A 74 -2.51 -7.12 -5.10
CA LEU A 74 -3.31 -8.27 -5.50
C LEU A 74 -2.78 -8.91 -6.80
N LEU A 75 -2.47 -8.09 -7.80
CA LEU A 75 -1.90 -8.56 -9.07
C LEU A 75 -0.55 -9.25 -8.86
N ALA A 76 0.33 -8.64 -8.06
CA ALA A 76 1.62 -9.22 -7.73
C ALA A 76 1.48 -10.54 -6.98
N LEU A 77 0.51 -10.61 -6.04
CA LEU A 77 0.18 -11.85 -5.34
C LEU A 77 -0.26 -12.94 -6.33
N ILE A 78 -1.12 -12.64 -7.29
CA ILE A 78 -1.51 -13.59 -8.35
C ILE A 78 -0.28 -14.10 -9.10
N VAL A 79 0.61 -13.20 -9.56
CA VAL A 79 1.81 -13.58 -10.32
C VAL A 79 2.73 -14.49 -9.51
N VAL A 80 3.00 -14.14 -8.24
CA VAL A 80 3.85 -14.94 -7.35
C VAL A 80 3.26 -16.33 -7.12
N PHE A 81 1.97 -16.42 -6.82
CA PHE A 81 1.32 -17.69 -6.53
C PHE A 81 1.18 -18.57 -7.77
N VAL A 82 0.91 -17.99 -8.95
CA VAL A 82 0.94 -18.74 -10.22
C VAL A 82 2.33 -19.30 -10.49
N GLY A 83 3.39 -18.50 -10.29
CA GLY A 83 4.77 -18.97 -10.42
C GLY A 83 5.08 -20.15 -9.49
N LYS A 84 4.65 -20.07 -8.23
CA LYS A 84 4.83 -21.17 -7.26
C LYS A 84 4.02 -22.41 -7.60
N LEU A 85 2.79 -22.26 -8.10
CA LEU A 85 1.97 -23.40 -8.54
C LEU A 85 2.61 -24.15 -9.72
N ILE A 86 3.23 -23.44 -10.67
CA ILE A 86 3.93 -24.05 -11.80
C ILE A 86 5.18 -24.81 -11.35
N ALA A 87 5.90 -24.29 -10.35
CA ALA A 87 7.12 -24.90 -9.82
C ALA A 87 6.85 -26.05 -8.82
N ALA A 88 5.61 -26.21 -8.34
CA ALA A 88 5.28 -27.15 -7.28
C ALA A 88 5.19 -28.60 -7.78
N ASN A 89 6.10 -29.44 -7.30
CA ASN A 89 6.14 -30.87 -7.66
C ASN A 89 5.31 -31.77 -6.73
N ALA A 90 4.89 -31.26 -5.56
CA ALA A 90 4.18 -32.05 -4.55
C ALA A 90 2.74 -31.58 -4.37
N ARG A 91 1.80 -32.54 -4.27
CA ARG A 91 0.37 -32.26 -4.02
C ARG A 91 0.14 -31.44 -2.75
N ARG A 92 0.92 -31.69 -1.69
CA ARG A 92 0.84 -30.94 -0.43
C ARG A 92 1.21 -29.46 -0.63
N THR A 93 2.28 -29.18 -1.37
CA THR A 93 2.73 -27.82 -1.70
C THR A 93 1.71 -27.08 -2.54
N LEU A 94 1.08 -27.75 -3.52
CA LEU A 94 0.00 -27.18 -4.32
C LEU A 94 -1.21 -26.78 -3.45
N VAL A 95 -1.66 -27.67 -2.56
CA VAL A 95 -2.80 -27.41 -1.67
C VAL A 95 -2.50 -26.25 -0.72
N LEU A 96 -1.32 -26.24 -0.09
CA LEU A 96 -0.93 -25.17 0.83
C LEU A 96 -0.82 -23.82 0.12
N THR A 97 -0.15 -23.79 -1.04
CA THR A 97 -0.01 -22.60 -1.89
C THR A 97 -1.38 -22.08 -2.32
N GLY A 98 -2.30 -22.96 -2.71
CA GLY A 98 -3.68 -22.59 -3.04
C GLY A 98 -4.46 -21.99 -1.86
N ILE A 99 -4.35 -22.57 -0.66
CA ILE A 99 -5.01 -22.04 0.55
C ILE A 99 -4.44 -20.66 0.89
N LEU A 100 -3.11 -20.51 0.90
CA LEU A 100 -2.45 -19.24 1.19
C LEU A 100 -2.88 -18.16 0.19
N PHE A 101 -2.96 -18.49 -1.10
CA PHE A 101 -3.47 -17.58 -2.12
C PHE A 101 -4.89 -17.08 -1.81
N VAL A 102 -5.82 -18.01 -1.57
CA VAL A 102 -7.24 -17.68 -1.35
C VAL A 102 -7.41 -16.83 -0.09
N VAL A 103 -6.80 -17.21 1.03
CA VAL A 103 -6.88 -16.45 2.29
C VAL A 103 -6.35 -15.04 2.08
N SER A 104 -5.23 -14.90 1.38
CA SER A 104 -4.59 -13.60 1.18
C SER A 104 -5.37 -12.69 0.24
N ALA A 105 -5.93 -13.25 -0.84
CA ALA A 105 -6.81 -12.52 -1.73
C ALA A 105 -8.06 -12.00 -0.98
N LEU A 106 -8.66 -12.83 -0.12
CA LEU A 106 -9.79 -12.42 0.72
C LEU A 106 -9.41 -11.29 1.69
N VAL A 107 -8.23 -11.38 2.33
CA VAL A 107 -7.74 -10.31 3.21
C VAL A 107 -7.55 -9.01 2.45
N ILE A 108 -6.90 -9.03 1.27
CA ILE A 108 -6.68 -7.83 0.46
C ILE A 108 -8.02 -7.21 0.02
N VAL A 109 -8.99 -8.02 -0.42
CA VAL A 109 -10.32 -7.55 -0.81
C VAL A 109 -11.08 -6.95 0.39
N ALA A 110 -11.01 -7.58 1.55
CA ALA A 110 -11.63 -7.08 2.78
C ALA A 110 -11.00 -5.74 3.22
N VAL A 111 -9.68 -5.63 3.15
CA VAL A 111 -8.95 -4.38 3.42
C VAL A 111 -9.33 -3.31 2.41
N ARG A 112 -9.45 -3.62 1.12
CA ARG A 112 -9.92 -2.69 0.08
C ARG A 112 -11.31 -2.15 0.39
N TYR A 113 -12.25 -3.03 0.73
CA TYR A 113 -13.61 -2.61 1.09
C TYR A 113 -13.62 -1.72 2.33
N ARG A 114 -12.86 -2.09 3.37
CA ARG A 114 -12.74 -1.31 4.60
C ARG A 114 -12.10 0.06 4.35
N THR A 115 -11.04 0.11 3.56
CA THR A 115 -10.36 1.37 3.19
C THR A 115 -11.31 2.27 2.42
N ARG A 116 -12.02 1.75 1.42
CA ARG A 116 -13.03 2.52 0.70
C ARG A 116 -14.11 3.07 1.63
N SER A 117 -14.71 2.22 2.47
CA SER A 117 -15.73 2.65 3.42
C SER A 117 -15.21 3.70 4.41
N TYR A 118 -13.96 3.58 4.86
CA TYR A 118 -13.31 4.56 5.73
C TYR A 118 -13.20 5.93 5.05
N PHE A 119 -12.68 5.97 3.81
CA PHE A 119 -12.54 7.21 3.04
C PHE A 119 -13.88 7.75 2.47
N GLU A 120 -14.95 6.96 2.41
CA GLU A 120 -16.29 7.48 2.07
C GLU A 120 -16.99 8.09 3.29
N ALA A 121 -16.66 7.62 4.51
CA ALA A 121 -17.31 8.05 5.75
C ALA A 121 -16.61 9.23 6.45
N LEU A 122 -15.34 9.50 6.14
CA LEU A 122 -14.53 10.51 6.80
C LEU A 122 -14.47 11.81 6.00
N SER A 123 -14.45 12.96 6.68
CA SER A 123 -14.14 14.23 6.02
C SER A 123 -12.62 14.46 5.98
N PRO A 124 -12.10 15.19 4.98
CA PRO A 124 -10.67 15.51 4.87
C PRO A 124 -10.07 16.14 6.13
N ASP A 125 -10.83 17.02 6.80
CA ASP A 125 -10.41 17.64 8.05
C ASP A 125 -10.26 16.63 9.19
N ARG A 126 -11.24 15.73 9.36
CA ARG A 126 -11.17 14.70 10.40
C ARG A 126 -10.02 13.73 10.13
N TYR A 127 -9.81 13.36 8.87
CA TYR A 127 -8.67 12.54 8.45
C TYR A 127 -7.34 13.15 8.86
N TRP A 128 -7.18 14.45 8.63
CA TRP A 128 -5.94 15.15 8.94
C TRP A 128 -5.70 15.19 10.45
N VAL A 129 -6.72 15.54 11.23
CA VAL A 129 -6.62 15.59 12.71
C VAL A 129 -6.32 14.20 13.27
N GLU A 130 -7.02 13.17 12.82
CA GLU A 130 -6.78 11.79 13.26
C GLU A 130 -5.37 11.30 12.86
N GLY A 131 -4.91 11.65 11.65
CA GLY A 131 -3.56 11.34 11.19
C GLY A 131 -2.45 12.05 11.98
N GLN A 132 -2.69 13.29 12.43
CA GLN A 132 -1.77 14.01 13.31
C GLN A 132 -1.70 13.38 14.71
N ILE A 133 -2.84 12.97 15.27
CA ILE A 133 -2.90 12.31 16.59
C ILE A 133 -2.23 10.93 16.54
N ALA A 134 -2.48 10.16 15.48
CA ALA A 134 -1.90 8.83 15.32
C ALA A 134 -0.41 8.87 14.92
N GLY A 135 0.12 10.04 14.53
CA GLY A 135 1.48 10.20 14.00
C GLY A 135 1.70 9.59 12.61
N HIS A 136 0.72 8.87 12.07
CA HIS A 136 0.76 8.19 10.78
C HIS A 136 -0.59 8.30 10.06
N ARG A 137 -0.56 8.50 8.74
CA ARG A 137 -1.77 8.56 7.91
C ARG A 137 -2.26 7.16 7.55
N TYR A 138 -3.57 6.94 7.57
CA TYR A 138 -4.17 5.62 7.33
C TYR A 138 -3.82 5.05 5.95
N GLY A 139 -3.82 5.87 4.90
CA GLY A 139 -3.42 5.43 3.55
C GLY A 139 -2.01 4.81 3.51
N LYS A 140 -1.05 5.44 4.21
CA LYS A 140 0.33 4.93 4.35
C LYS A 140 0.36 3.56 5.04
N LEU A 141 -0.41 3.39 6.11
CA LEU A 141 -0.50 2.11 6.84
C LEU A 141 -1.06 0.99 5.97
N VAL A 142 -2.04 1.30 5.11
CA VAL A 142 -2.61 0.33 4.18
C VAL A 142 -1.57 -0.14 3.16
N VAL A 143 -0.82 0.79 2.55
CA VAL A 143 0.24 0.44 1.59
C VAL A 143 1.33 -0.40 2.23
N VAL A 144 1.84 0.02 3.39
CA VAL A 144 2.89 -0.74 4.10
C VAL A 144 2.37 -2.10 4.52
N GLY A 145 1.18 -2.17 5.11
CA GLY A 145 0.57 -3.41 5.60
C GLY A 145 0.30 -4.42 4.49
N SER A 146 -0.21 -4.00 3.33
CA SER A 146 -0.49 -4.90 2.21
C SER A 146 0.79 -5.52 1.65
N ASN A 147 1.87 -4.74 1.56
CA ASN A 147 3.16 -5.22 1.07
C ASN A 147 3.86 -6.14 2.08
N LEU A 148 3.79 -5.82 3.38
CA LEU A 148 4.30 -6.70 4.45
C LEU A 148 3.58 -8.05 4.48
N LEU A 149 2.26 -8.06 4.26
CA LEU A 149 1.50 -9.31 4.13
C LEU A 149 2.07 -10.19 3.02
N VAL A 150 2.35 -9.64 1.83
CA VAL A 150 2.92 -10.42 0.73
C VAL A 150 4.30 -10.96 1.07
N ILE A 151 5.17 -10.15 1.71
CA ILE A 151 6.48 -10.61 2.15
C ILE A 151 6.34 -11.81 3.10
N VAL A 152 5.45 -11.72 4.10
CA VAL A 152 5.20 -12.83 5.03
C VAL A 152 4.72 -14.08 4.29
N LEU A 153 3.83 -13.94 3.32
CA LEU A 153 3.31 -15.07 2.54
C LEU A 153 4.39 -15.74 1.70
N ILE A 154 5.26 -14.97 1.05
CA ILE A 154 6.39 -15.49 0.30
C ILE A 154 7.30 -16.27 1.24
N VAL A 155 7.68 -15.69 2.38
CA VAL A 155 8.55 -16.33 3.38
C VAL A 155 7.93 -17.63 3.88
N VAL A 156 6.66 -17.61 4.28
CA VAL A 156 5.94 -18.81 4.74
C VAL A 156 5.92 -19.89 3.65
N SER A 157 5.64 -19.52 2.40
CA SER A 157 5.61 -20.46 1.29
C SER A 157 6.96 -21.02 0.84
N GLU A 158 8.08 -20.47 1.32
CA GLU A 158 9.42 -21.04 1.09
C GLU A 158 9.84 -21.97 2.24
N VAL A 159 9.28 -21.77 3.44
CA VAL A 159 9.56 -22.63 4.61
C VAL A 159 8.79 -23.97 4.54
N PHE A 160 7.69 -24.03 3.79
CA PHE A 160 6.78 -25.19 3.72
C PHE A 160 6.64 -25.75 2.30
#